data_AF-A0A9P9L8A1-F1
#
_entry.id   AF-A0A9P9L8A1-F1
#
_cell.length_a   1.000
_cell.length_b   1.000
_cell.length_c   1.000
_cell.angle_alpha   90.00
_cell.angle_beta   90.00
_cell.angle_gamma   90.00
#
_symmetry.space_group_name_H-M   'P 1'
#
loop_
_entity.id
_entity.type
_entity.pdbx_description
1 polymer ?
#
loop_
_entity_poly.entity_id
_entity_poly.type
_entity_poly.pdbx_seq_one_letter_code
_entity_poly.pdbx_strand_id
1 'polypeptide(L)'
;MGSQLTSSKAPWEDVPAEEQLFVLITGANSGIGLSIGERLIDEFLSTRSLKSHLILIPTTRSKSKSLQTIRSLRSYAQRAAQTSTTLRSRVGDSYRWEDTVARIHVLSLQLDLCDLRQVYTFAEELVHRPVSNPEGLEGEYLRDVRIPRIDTAVFNAAYGGWSGVNYPMAIWVILTQGLVQSVTWPTFKMALPTCILNERPEYGLPEKPLLGEVFTACVFGHYILAHQLLPLLSRRSESEAPGRIVWSSSLEAVRNVFDTSDFQCFKGDGPYESAKRLTDVLSLTATLPSASIYSNRFFTPDDPEEAREKPVRPRMYLTHPGIVASTLFPVPWFLMWAYELALVISRWLGSPWHTVDSYSGSKSPAWIALQEQSTLDELDAEKIKWGSSSNRHLQVEVKKTEVEGWGWEGKVEDATSFKEDTAVGVFRKTIGRKRGAVDVTKEDIVEFEELGVETWKKMEELRDTWTPFARGGTV
;
A
#
# COMPACT_ATOMS: atom_id res chain seq x y z
N MET A 1 22.32 16.53 34.01
CA MET A 1 23.02 17.05 32.82
C MET A 1 22.70 16.12 31.66
N GLY A 2 21.75 16.51 30.82
CA GLY A 2 21.30 15.69 29.70
C GLY A 2 22.35 15.72 28.59
N SER A 3 22.87 14.55 28.25
CA SER A 3 23.65 14.36 27.03
C SER A 3 22.76 14.71 25.84
N GLN A 4 22.95 15.89 25.24
CA GLN A 4 22.50 16.15 23.87
C GLN A 4 23.21 15.13 22.98
N LEU A 5 22.51 14.03 22.66
CA LEU A 5 22.94 13.10 21.63
C LEU A 5 23.05 13.89 20.33
N THR A 6 24.27 14.23 19.93
CA THR A 6 24.55 14.85 18.64
C THR A 6 24.16 13.85 17.56
N SER A 7 23.12 14.16 16.78
CA SER A 7 22.66 13.36 15.63
C SER A 7 23.84 12.99 14.75
N SER A 8 23.96 11.72 14.39
CA SER A 8 24.95 11.33 13.39
C SER A 8 24.49 11.85 12.03
N LYS A 9 25.39 12.49 11.28
CA LYS A 9 25.08 13.09 9.98
C LYS A 9 24.55 12.01 9.04
N ALA A 10 23.29 12.11 8.63
CA ALA A 10 22.72 11.11 7.74
C ALA A 10 23.36 11.20 6.34
N PRO A 11 23.58 10.07 5.62
CA PRO A 11 24.28 10.11 4.33
C PRO A 11 23.60 10.95 3.25
N TRP A 12 22.28 11.16 3.36
CA TRP A 12 21.52 11.98 2.43
C TRP A 12 21.60 13.49 2.72
N GLU A 13 22.11 13.93 3.88
CA GLU A 13 22.18 15.37 4.20
C GLU A 13 23.09 16.16 3.26
N ASP A 14 24.05 15.50 2.61
CA ASP A 14 24.94 16.08 1.61
C ASP A 14 24.40 16.03 0.18
N VAL A 15 23.20 15.48 -0.01
CA VAL A 15 22.56 15.29 -1.32
C VAL A 15 21.47 16.35 -1.50
N PRO A 16 21.33 16.99 -2.68
CA PRO A 16 20.21 17.90 -2.93
C PRO A 16 18.85 17.23 -2.74
N ALA A 17 17.84 17.97 -2.30
CA ALA A 17 16.53 17.41 -1.95
C ALA A 17 15.85 16.72 -3.14
N GLU A 18 15.99 17.28 -4.34
CA GLU A 18 15.48 16.74 -5.61
C GLU A 18 16.16 15.43 -6.05
N GLU A 19 17.33 15.13 -5.49
CA GLU A 19 18.09 13.90 -5.72
C GLU A 19 17.86 12.88 -4.58
N GLN A 20 16.85 13.07 -3.73
CA GLN A 20 16.50 12.13 -2.67
C GLN A 20 15.08 11.60 -2.86
N LEU A 21 14.85 10.33 -2.53
CA LEU A 21 13.52 9.71 -2.53
C LEU A 21 13.30 8.91 -1.24
N PHE A 22 12.36 9.34 -0.39
CA PHE A 22 12.00 8.69 0.87
C PHE A 22 10.71 7.87 0.73
N VAL A 23 10.81 6.55 0.90
CA VAL A 23 9.67 5.64 0.73
C VAL A 23 9.44 4.80 1.99
N LEU A 24 8.33 5.07 2.70
CA LEU A 24 7.85 4.27 3.83
C LEU A 24 7.01 3.11 3.31
N ILE A 25 7.25 1.88 3.79
CA ILE A 25 6.50 0.69 3.35
C ILE A 25 6.05 -0.09 4.58
N THR A 26 4.73 -0.22 4.79
CA THR A 26 4.21 -1.00 5.91
C THR A 26 4.19 -2.50 5.61
N GLY A 27 4.54 -3.32 6.61
CA GLY A 27 4.48 -4.78 6.49
C GLY A 27 5.47 -5.34 5.47
N ALA A 28 6.71 -4.86 5.51
CA ALA A 28 7.72 -5.11 4.48
C ALA A 28 8.68 -6.29 4.79
N ASN A 29 8.33 -7.16 5.74
CA ASN A 29 9.22 -8.25 6.16
C ASN A 29 9.23 -9.48 5.22
N SER A 30 8.27 -9.57 4.30
CA SER A 30 8.11 -10.71 3.37
C SER A 30 7.10 -10.37 2.28
N GLY A 31 6.98 -11.23 1.27
CA GLY A 31 5.94 -11.15 0.25
C GLY A 31 5.95 -9.82 -0.49
N ILE A 32 4.76 -9.28 -0.77
CA ILE A 32 4.59 -8.06 -1.58
C ILE A 32 5.34 -6.87 -0.96
N GLY A 33 5.26 -6.65 0.35
CA GLY A 33 5.92 -5.52 1.01
C GLY A 33 7.44 -5.52 0.84
N LEU A 34 8.09 -6.68 0.98
CA LEU A 34 9.53 -6.82 0.73
C LEU A 34 9.84 -6.58 -0.76
N SER A 35 9.03 -7.18 -1.63
CA SER A 35 9.21 -7.06 -3.07
C SER A 35 8.95 -5.66 -3.63
N ILE A 36 8.12 -4.83 -2.98
CA ILE A 36 8.02 -3.39 -3.28
C ILE A 36 9.39 -2.74 -3.06
N GLY A 37 10.07 -3.01 -1.95
CA GLY A 37 11.42 -2.51 -1.71
C GLY A 37 12.43 -2.98 -2.77
N GLU A 38 12.41 -4.27 -3.11
CA GLU A 38 13.27 -4.86 -4.16
C GLU A 38 13.03 -4.21 -5.53
N ARG A 39 11.76 -4.05 -5.92
CA ARG A 39 11.39 -3.44 -7.19
C ARG A 39 11.70 -1.95 -7.24
N LEU A 40 11.50 -1.24 -6.14
CA LEU A 40 11.92 0.16 -6.04
C LEU A 40 13.42 0.29 -6.26
N ILE A 41 14.24 -0.61 -5.71
CA ILE A 41 15.69 -0.61 -5.95
C ILE A 41 15.98 -0.76 -7.45
N ASP A 42 15.42 -1.77 -8.12
CA ASP A 42 15.70 -2.01 -9.54
C ASP A 42 15.24 -0.85 -10.45
N GLU A 43 14.00 -0.40 -10.26
CA GLU A 43 13.41 0.66 -11.09
C GLU A 43 14.06 2.01 -10.78
N PHE A 44 14.40 2.31 -9.52
CA PHE A 44 15.16 3.51 -9.15
C PHE A 44 16.54 3.52 -9.80
N LEU A 45 17.30 2.44 -9.64
CA LEU A 45 18.65 2.35 -10.20
C LEU A 45 18.62 2.47 -11.73
N SER A 46 17.66 1.85 -12.40
CA SER A 46 17.55 1.89 -13.86
C SER A 46 17.07 3.24 -14.42
N THR A 47 16.29 4.02 -13.68
CA THR A 47 15.64 5.25 -14.21
C THR A 47 16.21 6.56 -13.66
N ARG A 48 16.68 6.60 -12.41
CA ARG A 48 17.10 7.84 -11.75
C ARG A 48 18.54 8.22 -12.07
N SER A 49 18.91 9.44 -11.66
CA SER A 49 20.26 10.00 -11.81
C SER A 49 21.25 9.17 -10.97
N LEU A 50 22.51 9.15 -11.39
CA LEU A 50 23.59 8.48 -10.66
C LEU A 50 23.94 9.18 -9.35
N LYS A 51 23.41 10.39 -9.14
CA LYS A 51 23.56 11.16 -7.90
C LYS A 51 22.35 11.00 -6.97
N SER A 52 21.26 10.39 -7.45
CA SER A 52 20.06 10.23 -6.63
C SER A 52 20.27 9.18 -5.54
N HIS A 53 19.68 9.40 -4.36
CA HIS A 53 19.62 8.46 -3.24
C HIS A 53 18.20 7.95 -3.00
N LEU A 54 18.06 6.65 -2.78
CA LEU A 54 16.83 6.00 -2.37
C LEU A 54 16.90 5.64 -0.89
N ILE A 55 15.97 6.16 -0.11
CA ILE A 55 15.85 5.89 1.33
C ILE A 55 14.58 5.07 1.52
N LEU A 56 14.75 3.76 1.73
CA LEU A 56 13.67 2.85 2.07
C LEU A 56 13.48 2.82 3.59
N ILE A 57 12.23 3.01 4.01
CA ILE A 57 11.80 2.94 5.42
C ILE A 57 10.81 1.76 5.58
N PRO A 58 11.25 0.49 5.51
CA PRO A 58 10.36 -0.65 5.67
C PRO A 58 9.98 -0.83 7.15
N THR A 59 8.69 -0.97 7.46
CA THR A 59 8.23 -1.25 8.83
C THR A 59 7.88 -2.72 9.03
N THR A 60 8.15 -3.22 10.24
CA THR A 60 7.83 -4.61 10.63
C THR A 60 7.35 -4.69 12.08
N ARG A 61 6.68 -5.77 12.46
CA ARG A 61 6.18 -5.95 13.84
C ARG A 61 7.25 -6.30 14.89
N SER A 62 8.49 -6.58 14.51
CA SER A 62 9.51 -7.00 15.48
C SER A 62 10.93 -6.64 15.08
N LYS A 63 11.78 -6.41 16.08
CA LYS A 63 13.22 -6.20 15.91
C LYS A 63 13.88 -7.24 14.99
N SER A 64 13.57 -8.52 15.19
CA SER A 64 14.15 -9.62 14.39
C SER A 64 13.76 -9.52 12.91
N LYS A 65 12.50 -9.21 12.62
CA LYS A 65 11.99 -9.04 11.25
C LYS A 65 12.61 -7.80 10.60
N SER A 66 12.76 -6.69 11.33
CA SER A 66 13.44 -5.50 10.84
C SER A 66 14.90 -5.79 10.47
N LEU A 67 15.66 -6.48 11.33
CA LEU A 67 17.04 -6.89 11.04
C LEU A 67 17.13 -7.77 9.79
N GLN A 68 16.23 -8.74 9.64
CA GLN A 68 16.18 -9.60 8.45
C GLN A 68 15.85 -8.79 7.19
N THR A 69 14.87 -7.89 7.27
CA THR A 69 14.44 -7.04 6.15
C THR A 69 15.58 -6.14 5.66
N ILE A 70 16.32 -5.51 6.59
CA ILE A 70 17.49 -4.69 6.26
C ILE A 70 18.54 -5.52 5.53
N ARG A 71 18.87 -6.71 6.05
CA ARG A 71 19.84 -7.62 5.42
C ARG A 71 19.39 -8.05 4.02
N SER A 72 18.11 -8.42 3.86
CA SER A 72 17.55 -8.82 2.57
C SER A 72 17.64 -7.71 1.53
N LEU A 73 17.16 -6.49 1.85
CA LEU A 73 17.15 -5.37 0.91
C LEU A 73 18.55 -4.85 0.59
N ARG A 74 19.47 -4.78 1.57
CA ARG A 74 20.88 -4.41 1.31
C ARG A 74 21.58 -5.45 0.43
N SER A 75 21.38 -6.74 0.71
CA SER A 75 21.92 -7.82 -0.13
C SER A 75 21.30 -7.82 -1.52
N TYR A 76 20.03 -7.47 -1.64
CA TYR A 76 19.36 -7.30 -2.94
C TYR A 76 19.99 -6.15 -3.73
N ALA A 77 20.13 -4.96 -3.13
CA ALA A 77 20.76 -3.80 -3.75
C ALA A 77 22.18 -4.10 -4.23
N GLN A 78 22.98 -4.81 -3.43
CA GLN A 78 24.31 -5.25 -3.83
C GLN A 78 24.26 -6.18 -5.05
N ARG A 79 23.38 -7.19 -5.04
CA ARG A 79 23.24 -8.09 -6.20
C ARG A 79 22.79 -7.33 -7.44
N ALA A 80 21.77 -6.48 -7.34
CA ALA A 80 21.26 -5.68 -8.44
C ALA A 80 22.35 -4.77 -9.05
N ALA A 81 23.14 -4.09 -8.21
CA ALA A 81 24.28 -3.29 -8.65
C ALA A 81 25.38 -4.15 -9.32
N GLN A 82 25.66 -5.34 -8.81
CA GLN A 82 26.70 -6.20 -9.38
C GLN A 82 26.28 -6.84 -10.70
N THR A 83 25.01 -7.21 -10.88
CA THR A 83 24.55 -8.00 -12.03
C THR A 83 23.87 -7.17 -13.12
N SER A 84 23.45 -5.93 -12.85
CA SER A 84 22.72 -5.12 -13.83
C SER A 84 23.60 -4.71 -15.01
N THR A 85 23.27 -5.24 -16.19
CA THR A 85 23.89 -4.88 -17.46
C THR A 85 23.48 -3.47 -17.90
N THR A 86 22.25 -3.06 -17.61
CA THR A 86 21.71 -1.72 -17.90
C THR A 86 22.46 -0.63 -17.14
N LEU A 87 22.83 -0.87 -15.88
CA LEU A 87 23.63 0.10 -15.11
C LEU A 87 25.04 0.22 -15.68
N ARG A 88 25.68 -0.91 -15.97
CA ARG A 88 27.00 -0.92 -16.60
C ARG A 88 27.01 -0.20 -17.94
N SER A 89 25.98 -0.36 -18.77
CA SER A 89 25.89 0.32 -20.05
C SER A 89 25.62 1.82 -19.93
N ARG A 90 24.88 2.27 -18.91
CA ARG A 90 24.64 3.71 -18.63
C ARG A 90 25.89 4.44 -18.18
N VAL A 91 26.77 3.80 -17.40
CA VAL A 91 27.94 4.45 -16.77
C VAL A 91 29.25 4.18 -17.55
N GLY A 92 29.32 3.09 -18.30
CA GLY A 92 30.51 2.69 -19.05
C GLY A 92 31.65 2.19 -18.16
N ASP A 93 32.89 2.34 -18.63
CA ASP A 93 34.10 1.76 -18.00
C ASP A 93 34.38 2.27 -16.59
N SER A 94 33.78 3.40 -16.19
CA SER A 94 33.89 3.98 -14.85
C SER A 94 32.93 3.37 -13.83
N TYR A 95 32.12 2.37 -14.22
CA TYR A 95 31.12 1.78 -13.35
C TYR A 95 31.74 1.07 -12.15
N ARG A 96 31.36 1.53 -10.95
CA ARG A 96 31.66 0.88 -9.68
C ARG A 96 30.36 0.53 -9.00
N TRP A 97 30.16 -0.75 -8.71
CA TRP A 97 28.92 -1.22 -8.09
C TRP A 97 28.79 -0.69 -6.65
N GLU A 98 29.91 -0.42 -5.98
CA GLU A 98 29.97 0.14 -4.63
C GLU A 98 29.33 1.54 -4.58
N ASP A 99 29.65 2.39 -5.57
CA ASP A 99 29.09 3.75 -5.68
C ASP A 99 27.57 3.69 -5.93
N THR A 100 27.10 2.65 -6.62
CA THR A 100 25.66 2.39 -6.80
C THR A 100 24.99 1.99 -5.50
N VAL A 101 25.58 1.07 -4.74
CA VAL A 101 25.03 0.57 -3.47
C VAL A 101 25.04 1.66 -2.39
N ALA A 102 26.04 2.55 -2.39
CA ALA A 102 26.16 3.64 -1.44
C ALA A 102 24.96 4.62 -1.46
N ARG A 103 24.16 4.60 -2.53
CA ARG A 103 22.96 5.45 -2.72
C ARG A 103 21.66 4.80 -2.25
N ILE A 104 21.71 3.53 -1.82
CA ILE A 104 20.55 2.79 -1.35
C ILE A 104 20.62 2.64 0.18
N HIS A 105 19.72 3.33 0.87
CA HIS A 105 19.65 3.33 2.33
C HIS A 105 18.42 2.56 2.79
N VAL A 106 18.58 1.75 3.83
CA VAL A 106 17.49 0.95 4.40
C VAL A 106 17.44 1.20 5.90
N LEU A 107 16.40 1.90 6.34
CA LEU A 107 16.09 2.24 7.73
C LEU A 107 14.81 1.48 8.16
N SER A 108 14.93 0.34 8.82
CA SER A 108 13.74 -0.41 9.24
C SER A 108 13.32 -0.09 10.66
N LEU A 109 12.06 0.27 10.82
CA LEU A 109 11.46 0.66 12.09
C LEU A 109 10.35 -0.31 12.51
N GLN A 110 10.06 -0.40 13.81
CA GLN A 110 9.03 -1.29 14.33
C GLN A 110 7.67 -0.60 14.32
N LEU A 111 6.66 -1.28 13.80
CA LEU A 111 5.29 -0.79 13.75
C LEU A 111 4.29 -1.95 13.76
N ASP A 112 3.37 -1.91 14.72
CA ASP A 112 2.15 -2.71 14.76
C ASP A 112 0.94 -1.79 14.66
N LEU A 113 0.23 -1.89 13.54
CA LEU A 113 -0.93 -1.07 13.24
C LEU A 113 -2.13 -1.34 14.17
N CYS A 114 -2.15 -2.49 14.85
CA CYS A 114 -3.18 -2.81 15.84
C CYS A 114 -2.94 -2.17 17.21
N ASP A 115 -1.71 -1.72 17.49
CA ASP A 115 -1.37 -0.97 18.70
C ASP A 115 -1.46 0.53 18.41
N LEU A 116 -2.63 1.12 18.65
CA LEU A 116 -2.86 2.53 18.34
C LEU A 116 -1.88 3.47 19.08
N ARG A 117 -1.49 3.16 20.32
CA ARG A 117 -0.51 3.99 21.05
C ARG A 117 0.85 3.93 20.38
N GLN A 118 1.26 2.76 19.93
CA GLN A 118 2.49 2.59 19.17
C GLN A 118 2.43 3.32 17.83
N VAL A 119 1.29 3.32 17.12
CA VAL A 119 1.14 4.08 15.86
C VAL A 119 1.40 5.58 16.09
N TYR A 120 0.81 6.17 17.14
CA TYR A 120 1.05 7.58 17.49
C TYR A 120 2.50 7.83 17.91
N THR A 121 3.05 6.97 18.78
CA THR A 121 4.44 7.10 19.25
C THR A 121 5.43 6.97 18.09
N PHE A 122 5.19 6.03 17.18
CA PHE A 122 5.99 5.84 15.97
C PHE A 122 5.98 7.09 15.09
N ALA A 123 4.82 7.67 14.84
CA ALA A 123 4.70 8.87 14.02
C ALA A 123 5.40 10.06 14.69
N GLU A 124 5.15 10.29 15.97
CA GLU A 124 5.79 11.34 16.77
C GLU A 124 7.33 11.23 16.74
N GLU A 125 7.86 10.02 16.93
CA GLU A 125 9.30 9.76 16.85
C GLU A 125 9.85 10.03 15.46
N LEU A 126 9.17 9.58 14.41
CA LEU A 126 9.62 9.76 13.03
C LEU A 126 9.59 11.24 12.60
N VAL A 127 8.61 12.01 13.07
CA VAL A 127 8.45 13.44 12.75
C VAL A 127 9.45 14.30 13.53
N HIS A 128 9.58 14.09 14.84
CA HIS A 128 10.26 15.06 15.70
C HIS A 128 11.63 14.60 16.21
N ARG A 129 11.93 13.30 16.16
CA ARG A 129 13.14 12.74 16.79
C ARG A 129 14.06 12.09 15.74
N PRO A 130 15.38 12.04 16.02
CA PRO A 130 16.25 11.15 15.28
C PRO A 130 15.86 9.69 15.55
N VAL A 131 15.97 8.84 14.52
CA VAL A 131 15.62 7.42 14.58
C VAL A 131 16.83 6.57 14.17
N SER A 132 16.84 5.31 14.60
CA SER A 132 17.95 4.38 14.40
C SER A 132 17.47 3.05 13.86
N ASN A 133 18.30 2.41 13.04
CA ASN A 133 18.16 0.98 12.80
C ASN A 133 18.30 0.19 14.12
N PRO A 134 17.63 -0.96 14.25
CA PRO A 134 17.75 -1.81 15.43
C PRO A 134 19.20 -2.30 15.62
N GLU A 135 19.64 -2.41 16.87
CA GLU A 135 20.93 -3.02 17.20
C GLU A 135 21.03 -4.47 16.70
N GLY A 136 22.23 -4.88 16.25
CA GLY A 136 22.51 -6.23 15.74
C GLY A 136 23.00 -6.29 14.29
N LEU A 137 23.29 -5.14 13.68
CA LEU A 137 23.90 -5.02 12.35
C LEU A 137 25.36 -4.56 12.49
N GLU A 138 26.27 -5.34 11.92
CA GLU A 138 27.68 -4.99 11.83
C GLU A 138 27.87 -3.78 10.91
N GLY A 139 28.67 -2.80 11.33
CA GLY A 139 28.93 -1.58 10.54
C GLY A 139 27.72 -0.67 10.33
N GLU A 140 26.66 -0.81 11.15
CA GLU A 140 25.46 0.01 10.98
C GLU A 140 25.72 1.50 11.16
N TYR A 141 25.39 2.27 10.13
CA TYR A 141 25.64 3.70 10.04
C TYR A 141 24.38 4.56 10.18
N LEU A 142 23.17 4.01 10.04
CA LEU A 142 21.92 4.76 10.24
C LEU A 142 21.53 4.75 11.72
N ARG A 143 22.21 5.59 12.50
CA ARG A 143 21.97 5.79 13.93
C ARG A 143 21.69 7.26 14.21
N ASP A 144 20.61 7.55 14.91
CA ASP A 144 20.18 8.89 15.28
C ASP A 144 20.13 9.83 14.06
N VAL A 145 19.53 9.34 12.98
CA VAL A 145 19.36 10.06 11.71
C VAL A 145 17.96 10.70 11.65
N ARG A 146 17.83 11.85 10.99
CA ARG A 146 16.53 12.52 10.79
C ARG A 146 15.94 12.24 9.41
N ILE A 147 14.63 12.05 9.38
CA ILE A 147 13.85 11.95 8.15
C ILE A 147 13.19 13.31 7.88
N PRO A 148 13.63 14.04 6.83
CA PRO A 148 13.14 15.41 6.60
C PRO A 148 11.74 15.44 5.99
N ARG A 149 11.35 14.38 5.28
CA ARG A 149 10.06 14.22 4.61
C ARG A 149 9.83 12.75 4.24
N ILE A 150 8.61 12.43 3.85
CA ILE A 150 8.24 11.18 3.19
C ILE A 150 7.69 11.56 1.82
N ASP A 151 8.27 11.01 0.75
CA ASP A 151 7.80 11.24 -0.61
C ASP A 151 6.68 10.26 -0.98
N THR A 152 6.76 9.03 -0.47
CA THR A 152 5.70 8.03 -0.67
C THR A 152 5.56 7.14 0.56
N ALA A 153 4.34 7.03 1.10
CA ALA A 153 3.96 6.06 2.10
C ALA A 153 3.10 4.97 1.46
N VAL A 154 3.62 3.75 1.38
CA VAL A 154 2.94 2.58 0.81
C VAL A 154 2.34 1.74 1.94
N PHE A 155 1.02 1.77 2.03
CA PHE A 155 0.22 1.06 3.03
C PHE A 155 -0.13 -0.33 2.52
N ASN A 156 0.85 -1.22 2.66
CA ASN A 156 0.81 -2.60 2.16
C ASN A 156 0.39 -3.62 3.24
N ALA A 157 0.70 -3.38 4.51
CA ALA A 157 0.40 -4.32 5.58
C ALA A 157 -1.08 -4.74 5.57
N ALA A 158 -1.33 -6.03 5.75
CA ALA A 158 -2.68 -6.56 5.75
C ALA A 158 -2.74 -7.86 6.55
N TYR A 159 -3.94 -8.14 7.05
CA TYR A 159 -4.28 -9.37 7.72
C TYR A 159 -5.63 -9.88 7.21
N GLY A 160 -5.70 -11.17 6.92
CA GLY A 160 -6.79 -11.78 6.17
C GLY A 160 -7.92 -12.40 6.97
N GLY A 161 -7.60 -13.00 8.13
CA GLY A 161 -8.58 -13.66 8.99
C GLY A 161 -9.34 -14.82 8.33
N TRP A 162 -8.65 -15.84 7.81
CA TRP A 162 -9.30 -17.04 7.25
C TRP A 162 -8.88 -18.32 7.99
N SER A 163 -9.78 -19.29 8.06
CA SER A 163 -9.52 -20.63 8.65
C SER A 163 -9.09 -21.68 7.64
N GLY A 164 -9.35 -21.45 6.34
CA GLY A 164 -9.02 -22.41 5.30
C GLY A 164 -9.76 -22.19 3.99
N VAL A 165 -9.75 -23.23 3.16
CA VAL A 165 -10.49 -23.34 1.90
C VAL A 165 -11.54 -24.43 2.00
N ASN A 166 -12.76 -24.15 1.55
CA ASN A 166 -13.78 -25.15 1.31
C ASN A 166 -13.50 -25.85 -0.03
N TYR A 167 -12.73 -26.95 -0.01
CA TYR A 167 -12.28 -27.64 -1.22
C TYR A 167 -13.42 -28.20 -2.10
N PRO A 168 -14.49 -28.83 -1.56
CA PRO A 168 -15.63 -29.23 -2.37
C PRO A 168 -16.25 -28.05 -3.13
N MET A 169 -16.42 -26.90 -2.45
CA MET A 169 -16.91 -25.69 -3.09
C MET A 169 -15.92 -25.16 -4.13
N ALA A 170 -14.60 -25.19 -3.84
CA ALA A 170 -13.56 -24.79 -4.79
C ALA A 170 -13.62 -25.60 -6.09
N ILE A 171 -13.72 -26.93 -5.98
CA ILE A 171 -13.86 -27.83 -7.13
C ILE A 171 -15.15 -27.50 -7.90
N TRP A 172 -16.27 -27.34 -7.18
CA TRP A 172 -17.55 -27.00 -7.79
C TRP A 172 -17.51 -25.69 -8.59
N VAL A 173 -16.99 -24.61 -8.01
CA VAL A 173 -16.95 -23.32 -8.71
C VAL A 173 -15.93 -23.32 -9.85
N ILE A 174 -14.79 -24.02 -9.71
CA ILE A 174 -13.82 -24.15 -10.81
C ILE A 174 -14.47 -24.86 -12.01
N LEU A 175 -15.25 -25.92 -11.77
CA LEU A 175 -15.94 -26.66 -12.83
C LEU A 175 -17.11 -25.89 -13.45
N THR A 176 -17.84 -25.11 -12.67
CA THR A 176 -19.08 -24.44 -13.12
C THR A 176 -18.87 -23.01 -13.60
N GLN A 177 -17.87 -22.30 -13.06
CA GLN A 177 -17.57 -20.90 -13.38
C GLN A 177 -16.26 -20.73 -14.16
N GLY A 178 -15.45 -21.78 -14.24
CA GLY A 178 -14.14 -21.78 -14.88
C GLY A 178 -13.01 -21.39 -13.92
N LEU A 179 -11.82 -21.91 -14.19
CA LEU A 179 -10.63 -21.73 -13.35
C LEU A 179 -10.31 -20.25 -13.12
N VAL A 180 -10.13 -19.47 -14.18
CA VAL A 180 -9.68 -18.07 -14.10
C VAL A 180 -10.59 -17.23 -13.21
N GLN A 181 -11.91 -17.30 -13.40
CA GLN A 181 -12.85 -16.53 -12.58
C GLN A 181 -12.80 -16.99 -11.12
N SER A 182 -12.79 -18.31 -10.89
CA SER A 182 -12.81 -18.89 -9.55
C SER A 182 -11.56 -18.56 -8.74
N VAL A 183 -10.38 -18.45 -9.36
CA VAL A 183 -9.14 -18.10 -8.66
C VAL A 183 -8.83 -16.59 -8.68
N THR A 184 -9.60 -15.78 -9.41
CA THR A 184 -9.54 -14.31 -9.33
C THR A 184 -10.50 -13.76 -8.27
N TRP A 185 -11.72 -14.31 -8.17
CA TRP A 185 -12.74 -13.95 -7.17
C TRP A 185 -13.25 -15.20 -6.42
N PRO A 186 -12.42 -15.79 -5.55
CA PRO A 186 -12.75 -17.04 -4.88
C PRO A 186 -13.89 -16.90 -3.86
N THR A 187 -14.99 -17.63 -4.09
CA THR A 187 -16.13 -17.73 -3.15
C THR A 187 -16.07 -18.97 -2.24
N PHE A 188 -14.88 -19.52 -2.06
CA PHE A 188 -14.65 -20.76 -1.29
C PHE A 188 -13.64 -20.58 -0.16
N LYS A 189 -13.20 -19.35 0.11
CA LYS A 189 -12.44 -19.04 1.33
C LYS A 189 -13.37 -19.12 2.53
N MET A 190 -12.90 -19.74 3.61
CA MET A 190 -13.61 -19.77 4.87
C MET A 190 -13.08 -18.64 5.74
N ALA A 191 -13.78 -17.50 5.73
CA ALA A 191 -13.45 -16.37 6.59
C ALA A 191 -13.78 -16.68 8.05
N LEU A 192 -12.97 -16.13 8.94
CA LEU A 192 -13.25 -16.07 10.36
C LEU A 192 -13.88 -14.71 10.68
N PRO A 193 -14.77 -14.64 11.69
CA PRO A 193 -15.16 -13.36 12.27
C PRO A 193 -13.92 -12.56 12.68
N THR A 194 -13.95 -11.24 12.52
CA THR A 194 -12.84 -10.41 13.00
C THR A 194 -12.69 -10.56 14.51
N CYS A 195 -11.46 -10.74 14.99
CA CYS A 195 -11.19 -10.64 16.42
C CYS A 195 -11.45 -9.22 16.92
N ILE A 196 -11.86 -9.11 18.17
CA ILE A 196 -12.01 -7.84 18.89
C ILE A 196 -10.67 -7.55 19.57
N LEU A 197 -10.00 -6.46 19.19
CA LEU A 197 -8.70 -6.09 19.77
C LEU A 197 -8.80 -5.76 21.26
N ASN A 198 -9.97 -5.29 21.73
CA ASN A 198 -10.23 -4.99 23.14
C ASN A 198 -10.08 -6.21 24.06
N GLU A 199 -10.25 -7.42 23.51
CA GLU A 199 -10.13 -8.67 24.26
C GLU A 199 -8.67 -9.15 24.38
N ARG A 200 -7.72 -8.44 23.75
CA ARG A 200 -6.30 -8.76 23.74
C ARG A 200 -5.55 -7.89 24.76
N PRO A 201 -5.13 -8.46 25.91
CA PRO A 201 -4.53 -7.68 27.00
C PRO A 201 -3.29 -6.90 26.59
N GLU A 202 -2.54 -7.38 25.59
CA GLU A 202 -1.31 -6.74 25.09
C GLU A 202 -1.53 -5.31 24.56
N TYR A 203 -2.72 -4.97 24.07
CA TYR A 203 -3.02 -3.63 23.54
C TYR A 203 -3.59 -2.67 24.60
N GLY A 204 -4.03 -3.20 25.75
CA GLY A 204 -4.55 -2.38 26.86
C GLY A 204 -5.71 -1.46 26.47
N LEU A 205 -6.54 -1.88 25.51
CA LEU A 205 -7.70 -1.14 25.03
C LEU A 205 -8.84 -1.15 26.07
N PRO A 206 -9.70 -0.11 26.10
CA PRO A 206 -10.85 -0.07 27.01
C PRO A 206 -11.89 -1.14 26.66
N GLU A 207 -12.89 -1.36 27.51
CA GLU A 207 -13.98 -2.32 27.21
C GLU A 207 -14.80 -1.88 25.98
N LYS A 208 -15.07 -0.58 25.86
CA LYS A 208 -15.76 0.04 24.73
C LYS A 208 -15.15 1.41 24.44
N PRO A 209 -15.30 1.90 23.20
CA PRO A 209 -15.87 1.24 22.01
C PRO A 209 -15.01 0.07 21.51
N LEU A 210 -15.59 -0.82 20.72
CA LEU A 210 -14.91 -2.01 20.19
C LEU A 210 -14.10 -1.67 18.93
N LEU A 211 -12.99 -2.39 18.74
CA LEU A 211 -12.09 -2.24 17.60
C LEU A 211 -11.80 -3.60 16.95
N GLY A 212 -12.14 -3.75 15.67
CA GLY A 212 -11.91 -4.96 14.90
C GLY A 212 -10.47 -5.09 14.42
N GLU A 213 -9.85 -6.26 14.61
CA GLU A 213 -8.46 -6.52 14.22
C GLU A 213 -8.21 -6.36 12.72
N VAL A 214 -9.03 -6.98 11.87
CA VAL A 214 -8.82 -6.95 10.42
C VAL A 214 -9.00 -5.54 9.88
N PHE A 215 -10.06 -4.86 10.31
CA PHE A 215 -10.31 -3.45 9.99
C PHE A 215 -9.13 -2.56 10.39
N THR A 216 -8.59 -2.76 11.60
CA THR A 216 -7.48 -1.95 12.11
C THR A 216 -6.17 -2.22 11.39
N ALA A 217 -5.82 -3.50 11.19
CA ALA A 217 -4.60 -3.89 10.50
C ALA A 217 -4.59 -3.46 9.02
N CYS A 218 -5.75 -3.48 8.35
CA CYS A 218 -5.86 -3.17 6.93
C CYS A 218 -6.12 -1.70 6.63
N VAL A 219 -6.89 -0.99 7.48
CA VAL A 219 -7.36 0.38 7.19
C VAL A 219 -7.10 1.34 8.34
N PHE A 220 -7.68 1.12 9.53
CA PHE A 220 -7.74 2.19 10.53
C PHE A 220 -6.39 2.55 11.15
N GLY A 221 -5.52 1.56 11.40
CA GLY A 221 -4.14 1.84 11.83
C GLY A 221 -3.35 2.64 10.80
N HIS A 222 -3.54 2.33 9.51
CA HIS A 222 -2.95 3.11 8.41
C HIS A 222 -3.55 4.52 8.30
N TYR A 223 -4.85 4.65 8.53
CA TYR A 223 -5.55 5.93 8.49
C TYR A 223 -4.99 6.88 9.56
N ILE A 224 -4.87 6.40 10.80
CA ILE A 224 -4.21 7.15 11.88
C ILE A 224 -2.76 7.47 11.51
N LEU A 225 -2.00 6.47 11.03
CA LEU A 225 -0.61 6.65 10.64
C LEU A 225 -0.45 7.74 9.58
N ALA A 226 -1.22 7.72 8.49
CA ALA A 226 -1.14 8.75 7.45
C ALA A 226 -1.42 10.14 7.99
N HIS A 227 -2.47 10.28 8.82
CA HIS A 227 -2.82 11.56 9.41
C HIS A 227 -1.69 12.09 10.31
N GLN A 228 -1.14 11.24 11.18
CA GLN A 228 -0.03 11.64 12.07
C GLN A 228 1.29 11.85 11.30
N LEU A 229 1.43 11.34 10.07
CA LEU A 229 2.58 11.57 9.20
C LEU A 229 2.39 12.75 8.22
N LEU A 230 1.27 13.48 8.26
CA LEU A 230 1.08 14.70 7.47
C LEU A 230 2.23 15.72 7.61
N PRO A 231 2.85 15.91 8.79
CA PRO A 231 4.07 16.70 8.93
C PRO A 231 5.19 16.34 7.92
N LEU A 232 5.36 15.06 7.60
CA LEU A 232 6.38 14.59 6.66
C LEU A 232 5.86 14.46 5.23
N LEU A 233 4.56 14.32 5.04
CA LEU A 233 3.91 14.10 3.75
C LEU A 233 3.46 15.39 3.05
N SER A 234 3.15 16.43 3.81
CA SER A 234 2.72 17.74 3.26
C SER A 234 3.92 18.53 2.74
N ARG A 235 3.69 19.49 1.85
CA ARG A 235 4.72 20.34 1.22
C ARG A 235 4.48 21.81 1.50
N ARG A 236 5.56 22.60 1.44
CA ARG A 236 5.51 24.05 1.69
C ARG A 236 5.02 24.80 0.46
N SER A 237 5.26 24.25 -0.74
CA SER A 237 4.88 24.90 -2.01
C SER A 237 4.42 23.89 -3.07
N GLU A 238 3.56 24.35 -3.97
CA GLU A 238 3.11 23.59 -5.15
C GLU A 238 4.23 23.33 -6.17
N SER A 239 5.37 24.02 -6.05
CA SER A 239 6.56 23.71 -6.86
C SER A 239 7.22 22.38 -6.46
N GLU A 240 6.93 21.87 -5.25
CA GLU A 240 7.41 20.59 -4.79
C GLU A 240 6.47 19.47 -5.26
N ALA A 241 7.02 18.30 -5.62
CA ALA A 241 6.19 17.14 -5.83
C ALA A 241 5.43 16.78 -4.54
N PRO A 242 4.11 16.60 -4.58
CA PRO A 242 3.31 16.30 -3.41
C PRO A 242 3.72 14.93 -2.84
N GLY A 243 3.66 14.80 -1.51
CA GLY A 243 3.78 13.48 -0.89
C GLY A 243 2.66 12.55 -1.37
N ARG A 244 2.91 11.24 -1.35
CA ARG A 244 1.98 10.23 -1.87
C ARG A 244 1.57 9.25 -0.78
N ILE A 245 0.28 9.04 -0.60
CA ILE A 245 -0.28 7.95 0.21
C ILE A 245 -0.79 6.89 -0.75
N VAL A 246 -0.19 5.70 -0.73
CA VAL A 246 -0.51 4.61 -1.65
C VAL A 246 -1.16 3.47 -0.88
N TRP A 247 -2.46 3.30 -1.08
CA TRP A 247 -3.24 2.24 -0.47
C TRP A 247 -3.13 0.93 -1.26
N SER A 248 -2.92 -0.18 -0.55
CA SER A 248 -2.98 -1.52 -1.14
C SER A 248 -4.35 -2.17 -0.91
N SER A 249 -5.11 -2.29 -1.98
CA SER A 249 -6.43 -2.93 -2.05
C SER A 249 -6.36 -4.36 -2.66
N SER A 250 -7.50 -4.92 -3.03
CA SER A 250 -7.68 -6.26 -3.61
C SER A 250 -8.70 -6.22 -4.76
N LEU A 251 -8.62 -7.18 -5.69
CA LEU A 251 -9.68 -7.42 -6.69
C LEU A 251 -11.00 -7.86 -6.05
N GLU A 252 -10.94 -8.36 -4.82
CA GLU A 252 -12.10 -8.86 -4.06
C GLU A 252 -12.86 -7.76 -3.31
N ALA A 253 -12.42 -6.50 -3.44
CA ALA A 253 -13.09 -5.30 -2.93
C ALA A 253 -14.35 -4.94 -3.76
N VAL A 254 -15.27 -5.89 -3.84
CA VAL A 254 -16.52 -5.79 -4.62
C VAL A 254 -17.61 -5.06 -3.83
N ARG A 255 -18.75 -4.75 -4.43
CA ARG A 255 -19.80 -3.95 -3.77
C ARG A 255 -20.38 -4.62 -2.52
N ASN A 256 -20.69 -5.91 -2.62
CA ASN A 256 -21.50 -6.63 -1.62
C ASN A 256 -20.74 -7.08 -0.37
N VAL A 257 -19.45 -6.78 -0.25
CA VAL A 257 -18.63 -7.17 0.92
C VAL A 257 -18.57 -6.10 1.99
N PHE A 258 -19.06 -4.89 1.71
CA PHE A 258 -19.02 -3.76 2.64
C PHE A 258 -20.43 -3.31 2.99
N ASP A 259 -20.72 -3.36 4.29
CA ASP A 259 -21.96 -2.87 4.90
C ASP A 259 -21.62 -1.74 5.85
N THR A 260 -22.14 -0.54 5.59
CA THR A 260 -21.83 0.63 6.41
C THR A 260 -22.43 0.52 7.81
N SER A 261 -23.47 -0.30 8.02
CA SER A 261 -24.06 -0.55 9.34
C SER A 261 -23.18 -1.44 10.22
N ASP A 262 -22.31 -2.26 9.61
CA ASP A 262 -21.28 -3.05 10.26
C ASP A 262 -19.89 -2.62 9.75
N PHE A 263 -19.57 -1.34 9.96
CA PHE A 263 -18.44 -0.65 9.35
C PHE A 263 -17.07 -1.32 9.57
N GLN A 264 -16.88 -1.99 10.71
CA GLN A 264 -15.65 -2.73 11.04
C GLN A 264 -15.75 -4.23 10.73
N CYS A 265 -16.88 -4.68 10.18
CA CYS A 265 -17.20 -6.07 9.85
C CYS A 265 -17.12 -7.03 11.06
N PHE A 266 -17.79 -6.69 12.17
CA PHE A 266 -17.87 -7.54 13.35
C PHE A 266 -18.76 -8.77 13.15
N LYS A 267 -19.79 -8.65 12.31
CA LYS A 267 -20.81 -9.68 12.08
C LYS A 267 -20.75 -10.28 10.67
N GLY A 268 -20.13 -9.58 9.73
CA GLY A 268 -20.03 -10.03 8.34
C GLY A 268 -19.03 -11.17 8.12
N ASP A 269 -19.24 -11.93 7.04
CA ASP A 269 -18.46 -13.12 6.66
C ASP A 269 -17.19 -12.80 5.82
N GLY A 270 -16.77 -11.54 5.76
CA GLY A 270 -15.67 -11.10 4.87
C GLY A 270 -14.95 -9.85 5.35
N PRO A 271 -14.35 -9.86 6.55
CA PRO A 271 -13.75 -8.66 7.13
C PRO A 271 -12.58 -8.11 6.30
N TYR A 272 -11.82 -8.97 5.61
CA TYR A 272 -10.74 -8.53 4.72
C TYR A 272 -11.28 -7.82 3.49
N GLU A 273 -12.24 -8.43 2.80
CA GLU A 273 -12.86 -7.89 1.59
C GLU A 273 -13.59 -6.58 1.89
N SER A 274 -14.32 -6.53 3.02
CA SER A 274 -14.96 -5.34 3.56
C SER A 274 -13.96 -4.19 3.77
N ALA A 275 -12.85 -4.47 4.47
CA ALA A 275 -11.79 -3.50 4.69
C ALA A 275 -11.14 -3.00 3.39
N LYS A 276 -10.94 -3.87 2.39
CA LYS A 276 -10.40 -3.46 1.08
C LYS A 276 -11.41 -2.66 0.27
N ARG A 277 -12.71 -2.94 0.37
CA ARG A 277 -13.76 -2.12 -0.24
C ARG A 277 -13.85 -0.74 0.40
N LEU A 278 -13.76 -0.65 1.71
CA LEU A 278 -13.66 0.63 2.43
C LEU A 278 -12.43 1.43 1.96
N THR A 279 -11.28 0.76 1.77
CA THR A 279 -10.05 1.38 1.22
C THR A 279 -10.28 1.95 -0.18
N ASP A 280 -10.98 1.23 -1.06
CA ASP A 280 -11.33 1.72 -2.41
C ASP A 280 -12.14 3.00 -2.32
N VAL A 281 -13.20 3.00 -1.49
CA VAL A 281 -14.09 4.14 -1.30
C VAL A 281 -13.32 5.35 -0.76
N LEU A 282 -12.51 5.19 0.29
CA LEU A 282 -11.72 6.29 0.85
C LEU A 282 -10.79 6.91 -0.18
N SER A 283 -10.01 6.09 -0.88
CA SER A 283 -9.01 6.59 -1.81
C SER A 283 -9.62 7.30 -3.02
N LEU A 284 -10.66 6.72 -3.62
CA LEU A 284 -11.25 7.24 -4.87
C LEU A 284 -12.14 8.46 -4.63
N THR A 285 -12.63 8.66 -3.40
CA THR A 285 -13.49 9.80 -3.05
C THR A 285 -12.76 10.93 -2.32
N ALA A 286 -11.45 10.77 -2.02
CA ALA A 286 -10.66 11.69 -1.21
C ALA A 286 -10.70 13.15 -1.71
N THR A 287 -10.72 13.36 -3.03
CA THR A 287 -10.69 14.67 -3.67
C THR A 287 -12.07 15.20 -4.07
N LEU A 288 -13.15 14.44 -3.84
CA LEU A 288 -14.49 14.85 -4.23
C LEU A 288 -14.98 16.05 -3.40
N PRO A 289 -15.65 17.04 -4.02
CA PRO A 289 -16.24 18.16 -3.30
C PRO A 289 -17.22 17.71 -2.21
N SER A 290 -18.01 16.66 -2.46
CA SER A 290 -19.00 16.11 -1.53
C SER A 290 -18.38 15.55 -0.25
N ALA A 291 -17.19 14.94 -0.34
CA ALA A 291 -16.47 14.37 0.81
C ALA A 291 -15.56 15.40 1.53
N SER A 292 -15.31 16.56 0.92
CA SER A 292 -14.29 17.54 1.35
C SER A 292 -14.43 18.03 2.79
N ILE A 293 -15.65 18.09 3.33
CA ILE A 293 -15.90 18.48 4.73
C ILE A 293 -15.18 17.54 5.70
N TYR A 294 -15.13 16.24 5.39
CA TYR A 294 -14.51 15.22 6.21
C TYR A 294 -13.08 14.92 5.75
N SER A 295 -12.83 14.79 4.45
CA SER A 295 -11.49 14.49 3.94
C SER A 295 -10.50 15.63 4.21
N ASN A 296 -10.91 16.90 4.20
CA ASN A 296 -10.01 18.00 4.56
C ASN A 296 -9.57 17.93 6.03
N ARG A 297 -10.42 17.44 6.95
CA ARG A 297 -10.01 17.22 8.35
C ARG A 297 -8.91 16.17 8.45
N PHE A 298 -8.98 15.13 7.62
CA PHE A 298 -7.93 14.12 7.52
C PHE A 298 -6.63 14.68 6.94
N PHE A 299 -6.68 15.60 5.97
CA PHE A 299 -5.50 16.16 5.31
C PHE A 299 -4.90 17.41 5.98
N THR A 300 -5.47 17.85 7.10
CA THR A 300 -4.97 19.01 7.84
C THR A 300 -4.15 18.54 9.04
N PRO A 301 -2.86 18.90 9.18
CA PRO A 301 -2.08 18.57 10.37
C PRO A 301 -2.76 19.06 11.66
N ASP A 302 -2.61 18.28 12.74
CA ASP A 302 -3.17 18.64 14.05
C ASP A 302 -2.58 19.95 14.62
N ASP A 303 -1.29 20.22 14.35
CA ASP A 303 -0.63 21.48 14.72
C ASP A 303 -0.98 22.59 13.72
N PRO A 304 -1.66 23.67 14.15
CA PRO A 304 -2.01 24.79 13.27
C PRO A 304 -0.82 25.54 12.69
N GLU A 305 0.35 25.54 13.33
CA GLU A 305 1.56 26.15 12.76
C GLU A 305 2.07 25.31 11.59
N GLU A 306 2.14 23.99 11.77
CA GLU A 306 2.56 23.07 10.73
C GLU A 306 1.59 23.06 9.54
N ALA A 307 0.29 23.10 9.79
CA ALA A 307 -0.73 23.22 8.76
C ALA A 307 -0.57 24.51 7.91
N ARG A 308 -0.14 25.61 8.53
CA ARG A 308 0.14 26.87 7.81
C ARG A 308 1.47 26.84 7.07
N GLU A 309 2.48 26.19 7.63
CA GLU A 309 3.81 26.08 7.03
C GLU A 309 3.80 25.15 5.80
N LYS A 310 3.02 24.06 5.86
CA LYS A 310 2.94 23.03 4.82
C LYS A 310 1.52 22.89 4.28
N PRO A 311 1.00 23.88 3.53
CA PRO A 311 -0.39 23.92 3.09
C PRO A 311 -0.71 22.90 1.99
N VAL A 312 0.30 22.36 1.30
CA VAL A 312 0.09 21.42 0.19
C VAL A 312 -0.05 20.02 0.74
N ARG A 313 -1.27 19.49 0.73
CA ARG A 313 -1.59 18.13 1.18
C ARG A 313 -0.96 17.05 0.28
N PRO A 314 -0.70 15.85 0.81
CA PRO A 314 -0.36 14.70 -0.02
C PRO A 314 -1.53 14.25 -0.91
N ARG A 315 -1.20 13.51 -1.97
CA ARG A 315 -2.17 12.87 -2.88
C ARG A 315 -2.38 11.41 -2.52
N MET A 316 -3.58 10.90 -2.78
CA MET A 316 -3.98 9.55 -2.40
C MET A 316 -4.19 8.67 -3.63
N TYR A 317 -3.49 7.54 -3.68
CA TYR A 317 -3.50 6.61 -4.81
C TYR A 317 -3.91 5.21 -4.35
N LEU A 318 -4.59 4.49 -5.24
CA LEU A 318 -5.12 3.17 -4.97
C LEU A 318 -4.45 2.13 -5.86
N THR A 319 -3.91 1.07 -5.26
CA THR A 319 -3.23 -0.01 -5.97
C THR A 319 -3.74 -1.38 -5.55
N HIS A 320 -3.48 -2.41 -6.34
CA HIS A 320 -3.58 -3.81 -5.89
C HIS A 320 -2.55 -4.70 -6.60
N PRO A 321 -2.13 -5.83 -5.99
CA PRO A 321 -1.01 -6.63 -6.48
C PRO A 321 -1.39 -7.64 -7.59
N GLY A 322 -2.63 -7.62 -8.05
CA GLY A 322 -3.22 -8.77 -8.74
C GLY A 322 -3.38 -9.96 -7.79
N ILE A 323 -3.11 -11.17 -8.27
CA ILE A 323 -3.16 -12.42 -7.52
C ILE A 323 -1.74 -13.00 -7.42
N VAL A 324 -1.23 -13.01 -6.20
CA VAL A 324 0.11 -13.48 -5.84
C VAL A 324 -0.02 -14.75 -4.99
N ALA A 325 0.77 -15.77 -5.30
CA ALA A 325 0.94 -16.95 -4.45
C ALA A 325 1.61 -16.52 -3.14
N SER A 326 0.81 -16.37 -2.08
CA SER A 326 1.31 -15.99 -0.76
C SER A 326 0.59 -16.75 0.34
N THR A 327 1.21 -16.78 1.52
CA THR A 327 0.62 -17.35 2.75
C THR A 327 -0.60 -16.58 3.26
N LEU A 328 -0.92 -15.43 2.64
CA LEU A 328 -2.16 -14.71 2.93
C LEU A 328 -3.37 -15.54 2.49
N PHE A 329 -3.26 -16.27 1.37
CA PHE A 329 -4.31 -17.19 0.94
C PHE A 329 -4.26 -18.49 1.78
N PRO A 330 -5.37 -18.95 2.36
CA PRO A 330 -5.37 -19.95 3.45
C PRO A 330 -5.26 -21.40 2.93
N VAL A 331 -4.21 -21.67 2.16
CA VAL A 331 -3.89 -22.99 1.62
C VAL A 331 -2.80 -23.64 2.48
N PRO A 332 -2.95 -24.93 2.89
CA PRO A 332 -1.91 -25.66 3.60
C PRO A 332 -0.60 -25.67 2.82
N TRP A 333 0.52 -25.60 3.53
CA TRP A 333 1.85 -25.48 2.92
C TRP A 333 2.13 -26.55 1.84
N PHE A 334 1.64 -27.79 2.02
CA PHE A 334 1.82 -28.90 1.08
C PHE A 334 0.97 -28.79 -0.20
N LEU A 335 0.03 -27.85 -0.26
CA LEU A 335 -0.80 -27.52 -1.43
C LEU A 335 -0.40 -26.18 -2.09
N MET A 336 0.60 -25.48 -1.56
CA MET A 336 1.04 -24.19 -2.12
C MET A 336 1.53 -24.34 -3.57
N TRP A 337 2.18 -25.45 -3.92
CA TRP A 337 2.60 -25.72 -5.30
C TRP A 337 1.39 -25.84 -6.25
N ALA A 338 0.28 -26.42 -5.79
CA ALA A 338 -0.93 -26.58 -6.59
C ALA A 338 -1.65 -25.24 -6.76
N TYR A 339 -1.66 -24.42 -5.71
CA TYR A 339 -2.14 -23.04 -5.77
C TYR A 339 -1.32 -22.21 -6.77
N GLU A 340 0.00 -22.23 -6.67
CA GLU A 340 0.90 -21.54 -7.61
C GLU A 340 0.67 -22.01 -9.05
N LEU A 341 0.57 -23.32 -9.27
CA LEU A 341 0.26 -23.89 -10.58
C LEU A 341 -1.09 -23.38 -11.12
N ALA A 342 -2.13 -23.30 -10.29
CA ALA A 342 -3.43 -22.77 -10.69
C ALA A 342 -3.34 -21.29 -11.13
N LEU A 343 -2.51 -20.49 -10.46
CA LEU A 343 -2.29 -19.10 -10.84
C LEU A 343 -1.51 -19.00 -12.17
N VAL A 344 -0.47 -19.81 -12.35
CA VAL A 344 0.31 -19.87 -13.61
C VAL A 344 -0.58 -20.27 -14.78
N ILE A 345 -1.40 -21.32 -14.61
CA ILE A 345 -2.36 -21.74 -15.64
C ILE A 345 -3.34 -20.61 -15.94
N SER A 346 -3.86 -19.93 -14.92
CA SER A 346 -4.80 -18.82 -15.11
C SER A 346 -4.20 -17.64 -15.88
N ARG A 347 -2.92 -17.31 -15.62
CA ARG A 347 -2.16 -16.36 -16.43
C ARG A 347 -2.03 -16.83 -17.87
N TRP A 348 -1.67 -18.11 -18.09
CA TRP A 348 -1.61 -18.68 -19.44
C TRP A 348 -2.97 -18.72 -20.14
N LEU A 349 -4.08 -18.81 -19.41
CA LEU A 349 -5.42 -18.67 -19.99
C LEU A 349 -5.81 -17.22 -20.30
N GLY A 350 -4.87 -16.27 -20.17
CA GLY A 350 -5.04 -14.87 -20.58
C GLY A 350 -5.54 -13.95 -19.47
N SER A 351 -5.50 -14.39 -18.21
CA SER A 351 -5.82 -13.49 -17.10
C SER A 351 -4.70 -12.47 -16.88
N PRO A 352 -5.00 -11.15 -16.90
CA PRO A 352 -4.01 -10.12 -16.61
C PRO A 352 -3.66 -10.06 -15.13
N TRP A 353 -4.54 -10.54 -14.25
CA TRP A 353 -4.41 -10.31 -12.81
C TRP A 353 -3.49 -11.30 -12.11
N HIS A 354 -3.12 -12.41 -12.76
CA HIS A 354 -2.33 -13.46 -12.14
C HIS A 354 -0.83 -13.16 -12.25
N THR A 355 -0.34 -12.28 -11.40
CA THR A 355 1.08 -11.95 -11.27
C THR A 355 1.91 -13.13 -10.75
N VAL A 356 1.29 -14.03 -9.99
CA VAL A 356 1.87 -15.27 -9.42
C VAL A 356 2.90 -15.01 -8.33
N ASP A 357 3.89 -14.15 -8.54
CA ASP A 357 4.95 -13.86 -7.57
C ASP A 357 4.85 -12.43 -7.01
N SER A 358 5.44 -12.21 -5.83
CA SER A 358 5.36 -10.93 -5.13
C SER A 358 6.10 -9.80 -5.83
N TYR A 359 7.16 -10.09 -6.59
CA TYR A 359 7.91 -9.09 -7.34
C TYR A 359 7.09 -8.54 -8.50
N SER A 360 6.45 -9.42 -9.27
CA SER A 360 5.45 -9.05 -10.27
C SER A 360 4.27 -8.29 -9.64
N GLY A 361 3.79 -8.76 -8.48
CA GLY A 361 2.71 -8.12 -7.73
C GLY A 361 3.02 -6.72 -7.18
N SER A 362 4.30 -6.35 -7.08
CA SER A 362 4.74 -5.04 -6.58
C SER A 362 4.79 -3.92 -7.63
N LYS A 363 4.43 -4.20 -8.90
CA LYS A 363 4.53 -3.24 -10.02
C LYS A 363 3.78 -1.93 -9.77
N SER A 364 2.49 -1.99 -9.46
CA SER A 364 1.65 -0.78 -9.35
C SER A 364 2.07 0.16 -8.23
N PRO A 365 2.34 -0.27 -6.98
CA PRO A 365 2.82 0.64 -5.94
C PRO A 365 4.22 1.19 -6.25
N ALA A 366 5.14 0.39 -6.81
CA ALA A 366 6.46 0.87 -7.21
C ALA A 366 6.37 1.92 -8.33
N TRP A 367 5.48 1.72 -9.30
CA TRP A 367 5.21 2.69 -10.36
C TRP A 367 4.66 3.99 -9.78
N ILE A 368 3.64 3.95 -8.91
CA ILE A 368 3.12 5.16 -8.26
C ILE A 368 4.20 5.90 -7.48
N ALA A 369 5.10 5.19 -6.79
CA ALA A 369 6.17 5.81 -6.02
C ALA A 369 7.25 6.46 -6.91
N LEU A 370 7.56 5.86 -8.06
CA LEU A 370 8.65 6.31 -8.94
C LEU A 370 8.20 7.19 -10.10
N GLN A 371 6.91 7.28 -10.41
CA GLN A 371 6.46 8.02 -11.58
C GLN A 371 6.56 9.54 -11.39
N GLU A 372 6.81 10.26 -12.48
CA GLU A 372 6.76 11.73 -12.47
C GLU A 372 5.35 12.23 -12.14
N GLN A 373 5.26 13.32 -11.36
CA GLN A 373 3.96 13.84 -10.92
C GLN A 373 3.10 14.32 -12.09
N SER A 374 3.70 14.95 -13.10
CA SER A 374 3.01 15.39 -14.33
C SER A 374 2.27 14.24 -15.00
N THR A 375 2.93 13.09 -15.15
CA THR A 375 2.31 11.90 -15.76
C THR A 375 1.15 11.36 -14.91
N LEU A 376 1.25 11.40 -13.57
CA LEU A 376 0.15 10.98 -12.69
C LEU A 376 -1.04 11.95 -12.78
N ASP A 377 -0.77 13.24 -12.93
CA ASP A 377 -1.78 14.30 -13.07
C ASP A 377 -2.50 14.23 -14.41
N GLU A 378 -1.76 14.02 -15.50
CA GLU A 378 -2.31 13.80 -16.86
C GLU A 378 -3.23 12.58 -16.91
N LEU A 379 -2.95 11.55 -16.12
CA LEU A 379 -3.74 10.33 -16.04
C LEU A 379 -4.92 10.43 -15.05
N ASP A 380 -5.06 11.53 -14.30
CA ASP A 380 -5.99 11.66 -13.18
C ASP A 380 -5.89 10.45 -12.21
N ALA A 381 -4.65 10.08 -11.89
CA ALA A 381 -4.33 8.77 -11.30
C ALA A 381 -4.94 8.55 -9.89
N GLU A 382 -5.39 9.60 -9.21
CA GLU A 382 -6.10 9.54 -7.91
C GLU A 382 -7.50 8.94 -8.05
N LYS A 383 -8.13 9.01 -9.24
CA LYS A 383 -9.46 8.44 -9.52
C LYS A 383 -9.42 7.00 -10.03
N ILE A 384 -8.25 6.37 -10.03
CA ILE A 384 -8.03 5.10 -10.70
C ILE A 384 -7.48 4.08 -9.71
N LYS A 385 -8.05 2.88 -9.73
CA LYS A 385 -7.46 1.72 -9.08
C LYS A 385 -6.43 1.07 -10.01
N TRP A 386 -5.17 1.06 -9.60
CA TRP A 386 -4.06 0.57 -10.41
C TRP A 386 -3.62 -0.85 -10.01
N GLY A 387 -3.80 -1.80 -10.91
CA GLY A 387 -3.39 -3.19 -10.72
C GLY A 387 -2.00 -3.50 -11.26
N SER A 388 -1.22 -4.24 -10.48
CA SER A 388 -0.11 -5.03 -11.03
C SER A 388 -0.69 -6.14 -11.89
N SER A 389 -0.28 -6.19 -13.15
CA SER A 389 -0.81 -7.14 -14.13
C SER A 389 0.31 -7.82 -14.89
N SER A 390 0.07 -9.01 -15.42
CA SER A 390 1.03 -9.73 -16.25
C SER A 390 0.37 -10.46 -17.41
N ASN A 391 1.09 -10.59 -18.52
CA ASN A 391 0.64 -11.39 -19.66
C ASN A 391 1.20 -12.83 -19.61
N ARG A 392 0.81 -13.64 -20.59
CA ARG A 392 1.25 -15.05 -20.72
C ARG A 392 2.77 -15.23 -20.80
N HIS A 393 3.49 -14.19 -21.21
CA HIS A 393 4.93 -14.15 -21.38
C HIS A 393 5.67 -13.51 -20.20
N LEU A 394 4.99 -13.31 -19.06
CA LEU A 394 5.55 -12.66 -17.87
C LEU A 394 5.98 -11.20 -18.07
N GLN A 395 5.48 -10.52 -19.11
CA GLN A 395 5.58 -9.06 -19.15
C GLN A 395 4.64 -8.48 -18.10
N VAL A 396 5.20 -7.67 -17.20
CA VAL A 396 4.47 -7.07 -16.07
C VAL A 396 4.22 -5.58 -16.33
N GLU A 397 2.96 -5.16 -16.29
CA GLU A 397 2.53 -3.79 -16.55
C GLU A 397 1.56 -3.30 -15.47
N VAL A 398 1.42 -1.98 -15.37
CA VAL A 398 0.36 -1.35 -14.58
C VAL A 398 -0.91 -1.24 -15.44
N LYS A 399 -2.05 -1.64 -14.88
CA LYS A 399 -3.34 -1.70 -15.58
C LYS A 399 -4.43 -1.02 -14.75
N LYS A 400 -5.32 -0.26 -15.38
CA LYS A 400 -6.54 0.27 -14.74
C LYS A 400 -7.45 -0.90 -14.34
N THR A 401 -8.06 -0.82 -13.18
CA THR A 401 -8.94 -1.85 -12.61
C THR A 401 -10.32 -1.27 -12.38
N GLU A 402 -11.34 -1.97 -12.87
CA GLU A 402 -12.73 -1.59 -12.66
C GLU A 402 -13.13 -1.74 -11.19
N VAL A 403 -13.83 -0.74 -10.67
CA VAL A 403 -14.38 -0.73 -9.31
C VAL A 403 -15.90 -0.67 -9.42
N GLU A 404 -16.59 -1.68 -8.86
CA GLU A 404 -18.06 -1.73 -8.88
C GLU A 404 -18.65 -0.45 -8.26
N GLY A 405 -19.56 0.23 -8.95
CA GLY A 405 -20.15 1.52 -8.56
C GLY A 405 -19.35 2.77 -8.98
N TRP A 406 -18.07 2.64 -9.30
CA TRP A 406 -17.21 3.77 -9.71
C TRP A 406 -16.77 3.70 -11.18
N GLY A 407 -16.72 2.49 -11.74
CA GLY A 407 -16.14 2.23 -13.06
C GLY A 407 -14.60 2.28 -13.00
N TRP A 408 -13.98 2.85 -14.02
CA TRP A 408 -12.51 2.89 -14.15
C TRP A 408 -11.89 4.17 -13.61
N GLU A 409 -12.63 5.28 -13.72
CA GLU A 409 -12.11 6.66 -13.55
C GLU A 409 -13.16 7.60 -12.91
N GLY A 410 -14.25 7.07 -12.34
CA GLY A 410 -15.33 7.88 -11.78
C GLY A 410 -16.24 8.54 -12.81
N LYS A 411 -16.35 7.95 -13.99
CA LYS A 411 -17.19 8.40 -15.09
C LYS A 411 -17.81 7.22 -15.82
N VAL A 412 -19.00 7.44 -16.38
CA VAL A 412 -19.66 6.47 -17.26
C VAL A 412 -18.82 6.28 -18.52
N GLU A 413 -18.50 5.04 -18.85
CA GLU A 413 -17.79 4.71 -20.08
C GLU A 413 -18.74 4.81 -21.27
N ASP A 414 -18.28 5.38 -22.37
CA ASP A 414 -18.98 5.37 -23.64
C ASP A 414 -18.24 4.52 -24.68
N ALA A 415 -18.89 4.28 -25.83
CA ALA A 415 -18.30 3.51 -26.92
C ALA A 415 -17.03 4.16 -27.51
N THR A 416 -16.79 5.45 -27.25
CA THR A 416 -15.61 6.19 -27.70
C THR A 416 -14.43 5.88 -26.79
N SER A 417 -14.62 5.93 -25.47
CA SER A 417 -13.59 5.64 -24.47
C SER A 417 -13.01 4.23 -24.63
N PHE A 418 -13.84 3.23 -24.95
CA PHE A 418 -13.33 1.88 -25.23
C PHE A 418 -12.54 1.77 -26.54
N LYS A 419 -12.80 2.64 -27.52
CA LYS A 419 -12.00 2.70 -28.76
C LYS A 419 -10.69 3.44 -28.56
N GLU A 420 -10.66 4.39 -27.64
CA GLU A 420 -9.47 5.16 -27.26
C GLU A 420 -8.53 4.39 -26.33
N ASP A 421 -8.93 3.21 -25.82
CA ASP A 421 -8.04 2.33 -25.06
C ASP A 421 -6.89 1.80 -25.94
N THR A 422 -5.74 2.47 -25.84
CA THR A 422 -4.52 2.13 -26.57
C THR A 422 -3.79 0.92 -26.01
N ALA A 423 -4.25 0.32 -24.90
CA ALA A 423 -3.59 -0.84 -24.32
C ALA A 423 -3.69 -2.06 -25.26
N VAL A 424 -2.68 -2.93 -25.16
CA VAL A 424 -2.52 -4.08 -26.06
C VAL A 424 -2.75 -5.38 -25.31
N GLY A 425 -3.39 -6.34 -25.98
CA GLY A 425 -3.60 -7.69 -25.47
C GLY A 425 -4.40 -7.71 -24.15
N VAL A 426 -3.87 -8.41 -23.14
CA VAL A 426 -4.55 -8.57 -21.84
C VAL A 426 -4.58 -7.29 -21.01
N PHE A 427 -3.86 -6.24 -21.42
CA PHE A 427 -3.80 -4.98 -20.69
C PHE A 427 -4.99 -4.05 -20.96
N ARG A 428 -5.78 -4.30 -22.01
CA ARG A 428 -7.02 -3.58 -22.34
C ARG A 428 -8.04 -3.59 -21.20
N LYS A 429 -8.72 -2.47 -20.94
CA LYS A 429 -9.79 -2.32 -19.93
C LYS A 429 -10.78 -3.49 -20.00
N THR A 430 -11.24 -3.84 -21.20
CA THR A 430 -12.24 -4.90 -21.42
C THR A 430 -11.79 -6.31 -21.04
N ILE A 431 -10.49 -6.57 -20.86
CA ILE A 431 -9.95 -7.88 -20.50
C ILE A 431 -9.69 -7.99 -19.00
N GLY A 432 -10.11 -9.10 -18.41
CA GLY A 432 -9.97 -9.38 -16.98
C GLY A 432 -11.11 -8.83 -16.13
N ARG A 433 -12.27 -8.48 -16.69
CA ARG A 433 -13.44 -8.09 -15.90
C ARG A 433 -14.02 -9.29 -15.14
N LYS A 434 -14.64 -9.02 -13.99
CA LYS A 434 -15.38 -10.02 -13.21
C LYS A 434 -16.57 -10.53 -14.03
N ARG A 435 -16.89 -11.82 -13.94
CA ARG A 435 -18.05 -12.39 -14.63
C ARG A 435 -19.32 -11.68 -14.16
N GLY A 436 -20.11 -11.18 -15.11
CA GLY A 436 -21.33 -10.43 -14.81
C GLY A 436 -21.09 -8.96 -14.43
N ALA A 437 -19.86 -8.44 -14.58
CA ALA A 437 -19.62 -7.00 -14.47
C ALA A 437 -20.50 -6.24 -15.46
N VAL A 438 -21.07 -5.15 -14.99
CA VAL A 438 -21.93 -4.25 -15.76
C VAL A 438 -21.27 -2.88 -15.77
N ASP A 439 -21.35 -2.17 -16.89
CA ASP A 439 -20.83 -0.81 -16.97
C ASP A 439 -21.58 0.11 -16.01
N VAL A 440 -20.83 0.99 -15.34
CA VAL A 440 -21.36 1.88 -14.31
C VAL A 440 -22.36 2.87 -14.90
N THR A 441 -23.47 3.13 -14.19
CA THR A 441 -24.43 4.18 -14.54
C THR A 441 -24.10 5.51 -13.84
N LYS A 442 -24.83 6.58 -14.16
CA LYS A 442 -24.66 7.85 -13.42
C LYS A 442 -25.14 7.72 -11.98
N GLU A 443 -26.23 6.98 -11.80
CA GLU A 443 -26.84 6.68 -10.52
C GLU A 443 -25.87 5.89 -9.63
N ASP A 444 -25.20 4.87 -10.19
CA ASP A 444 -24.17 4.11 -9.47
C ASP A 444 -23.02 5.00 -8.97
N ILE A 445 -22.57 5.97 -9.79
CA ILE A 445 -21.51 6.92 -9.40
C ILE A 445 -22.01 7.78 -8.23
N VAL A 446 -23.22 8.33 -8.33
CA VAL A 446 -23.80 9.14 -7.24
C VAL A 446 -23.88 8.34 -5.94
N GLU A 447 -24.35 7.09 -6.00
CA GLU A 447 -24.40 6.20 -4.83
C GLU A 447 -23.00 5.92 -4.27
N PHE A 448 -21.97 5.79 -5.13
CA PHE A 448 -20.58 5.63 -4.69
C PHE A 448 -20.03 6.90 -4.03
N GLU A 449 -20.38 8.09 -4.53
CA GLU A 449 -20.00 9.37 -3.91
C GLU A 449 -20.66 9.54 -2.53
N GLU A 450 -21.95 9.21 -2.41
CA GLU A 450 -22.68 9.23 -1.13
C GLU A 450 -22.06 8.27 -0.11
N LEU A 451 -21.72 7.05 -0.56
CA LEU A 451 -20.96 6.08 0.23
C LEU A 451 -19.61 6.64 0.68
N GLY A 452 -18.93 7.40 -0.19
CA GLY A 452 -17.71 8.14 0.12
C GLY A 452 -17.89 9.11 1.28
N VAL A 453 -18.92 9.95 1.21
CA VAL A 453 -19.25 10.93 2.27
C VAL A 453 -19.51 10.22 3.60
N GLU A 454 -20.32 9.16 3.60
CA GLU A 454 -20.60 8.37 4.81
C GLU A 454 -19.33 7.72 5.37
N THR A 455 -18.49 7.17 4.51
CA THR A 455 -17.25 6.49 4.89
C THR A 455 -16.26 7.45 5.52
N TRP A 456 -16.02 8.61 4.89
CA TRP A 456 -15.14 9.64 5.44
C TRP A 456 -15.63 10.16 6.79
N LYS A 457 -16.94 10.41 6.92
CA LYS A 457 -17.56 10.81 8.19
C LYS A 457 -17.26 9.80 9.31
N LYS A 458 -17.55 8.51 9.06
CA LYS A 458 -17.35 7.45 10.05
C LYS A 458 -15.87 7.25 10.41
N MET A 459 -14.95 7.37 9.45
CA MET A 459 -13.51 7.29 9.73
C MET A 459 -13.03 8.44 10.62
N GLU A 460 -13.50 9.66 10.38
CA GLU A 460 -13.17 10.80 11.23
C GLU A 460 -13.80 10.69 12.62
N GLU A 461 -15.04 10.23 12.73
CA GLU A 461 -15.68 9.94 14.04
C GLU A 461 -14.90 8.89 14.83
N LEU A 462 -14.44 7.82 14.18
CA LEU A 462 -13.59 6.79 14.80
C LEU A 462 -12.24 7.38 15.23
N ARG A 463 -11.61 8.22 14.38
CA ARG A 463 -10.35 8.89 14.73
C ARG A 463 -10.54 9.79 15.95
N ASP A 464 -11.56 10.64 15.97
CA ASP A 464 -11.88 11.50 17.11
C ASP A 464 -12.11 10.70 18.39
N THR A 465 -12.80 9.56 18.27
CA THR A 465 -13.06 8.65 19.39
C THR A 465 -11.77 8.01 19.93
N TRP A 466 -10.88 7.52 19.07
CA TRP A 466 -9.70 6.76 19.50
C TRP A 466 -8.46 7.62 19.80
N THR A 467 -8.40 8.85 19.31
CA THR A 467 -7.25 9.77 19.51
C THR A 467 -6.94 10.02 20.99
N PRO A 468 -7.91 10.34 21.87
CA PRO A 468 -7.65 10.56 23.29
C PRO A 468 -6.92 9.38 23.94
N PHE A 469 -7.38 8.15 23.71
CA PHE A 469 -6.73 6.94 24.24
C PHE A 469 -5.34 6.70 23.70
N ALA A 470 -5.15 6.91 22.41
CA ALA A 470 -3.85 6.72 21.78
C ALA A 470 -2.81 7.69 22.34
N ARG A 471 -3.24 8.87 22.81
CA ARG A 471 -2.42 9.89 23.49
C ARG A 471 -2.39 9.76 25.02
N GLY A 472 -2.86 8.64 25.58
CA GLY A 472 -2.81 8.35 27.02
C GLY A 472 -3.97 8.91 27.86
N GLY A 473 -5.00 9.45 27.21
CA GLY A 473 -6.28 9.84 27.82
C GLY A 473 -7.29 8.68 27.90
N THR A 474 -8.52 9.01 28.29
CA THR A 474 -9.66 8.08 28.27
C THR A 474 -10.43 8.20 26.95
N VAL A 475 -10.92 7.08 26.40
CA VAL A 475 -11.89 7.09 25.27
C VAL A 475 -13.25 7.57 25.74
#